data_AF-A0A955C9T5-F1
#
_entry.id   AF-A0A955C9T5-F1
#
_cell.length_a   1.000
_cell.length_b   1.000
_cell.length_c   1.000
_cell.angle_alpha   90.00
_cell.angle_beta   90.00
_cell.angle_gamma   90.00
#
_symmetry.space_group_name_H-M   'P 1'
#
loop_
_entity.id
_entity.type
_entity.pdbx_description
1 polymer ?
#
loop_
_entity_poly.entity_id
_entity_poly.type
_entity_poly.pdbx_seq_one_letter_code
_entity_poly.pdbx_strand_id
1 'polypeptide(L)'
;MEGRLLADDLYRFVVRLFETLQNRGASSLANKVHAAGNFAVGSTTEFFTEAELALKSVLAEHEGVLQAEEIQEVNRVLRGIDFEFKLIGGA
;
A
#
# COMPACT_ATOMS: atom_id res chain seq x y z
N MET A 1 11.12 16.91 -8.67
CA MET A 1 10.07 15.98 -9.14
C MET A 1 9.44 15.36 -7.90
N GLU A 2 8.50 16.06 -7.29
CA GLU A 2 7.78 15.55 -6.11
C GLU A 2 6.49 14.88 -6.57
N GLY A 3 6.28 13.60 -6.24
CA GLY A 3 4.99 12.92 -6.47
C GLY A 3 5.06 11.55 -7.14
N ARG A 4 6.22 11.11 -7.67
CA ARG A 4 6.34 9.76 -8.22
C ARG A 4 6.48 8.73 -7.11
N LEU A 5 5.69 7.66 -7.19
CA LEU A 5 5.81 6.50 -6.33
C LEU A 5 6.48 5.39 -7.14
N LEU A 6 7.72 5.05 -6.83
CA LEU A 6 8.39 3.96 -7.50
C LEU A 6 7.87 2.62 -6.96
N ALA A 7 7.88 1.58 -7.80
CA ALA A 7 7.48 0.24 -7.40
C ALA A 7 8.31 -0.28 -6.21
N ASP A 8 9.61 0.02 -6.17
CA ASP A 8 10.49 -0.36 -5.05
C ASP A 8 10.09 0.36 -3.75
N ASP A 9 9.72 1.64 -3.82
CA ASP A 9 9.26 2.40 -2.65
C ASP A 9 7.92 1.85 -2.12
N LEU A 10 7.00 1.51 -3.04
CA LEU A 10 5.74 0.86 -2.68
C LEU A 10 5.97 -0.52 -2.05
N TYR A 11 6.89 -1.31 -2.59
CA TYR A 11 7.22 -2.62 -2.03
C TYR A 11 7.78 -2.52 -0.61
N ARG A 12 8.76 -1.63 -0.39
CA ARG A 12 9.32 -1.38 0.95
C ARG A 12 8.26 -0.90 1.93
N PHE A 13 7.35 -0.04 1.47
CA PHE A 13 6.22 0.40 2.26
C PHE A 13 5.30 -0.75 2.67
N VAL A 14 4.92 -1.60 1.71
CA VAL A 14 4.07 -2.79 1.94
C VAL A 14 4.69 -3.75 2.95
N VAL A 15 5.99 -4.04 2.83
CA VAL A 15 6.71 -4.91 3.78
C VAL A 15 6.70 -4.32 5.19
N ARG A 16 7.05 -3.04 5.33
CA ARG A 16 7.06 -2.36 6.64
C ARG A 16 5.66 -2.29 7.26
N LEU A 17 4.63 -2.03 6.45
CA LEU A 17 3.24 -2.01 6.92
C LEU A 17 2.78 -3.39 7.37
N PHE A 18 3.14 -4.45 6.63
CA PHE A 18 2.89 -5.83 7.04
C PHE A 18 3.49 -6.13 8.42
N GLU A 19 4.77 -5.83 8.63
CA GLU A 19 5.44 -6.03 9.92
C GLU A 19 4.75 -5.24 11.05
N THR A 20 4.35 -3.99 10.78
CA THR A 20 3.64 -3.14 11.73
C THR A 20 2.30 -3.74 12.14
N LEU A 21 1.50 -4.18 11.17
CA LEU A 21 0.19 -4.81 11.41
C LEU A 21 0.34 -6.14 12.15
N GLN A 22 1.35 -6.94 11.78
CA GLN A 22 1.64 -8.21 12.43
C GLN A 22 2.04 -8.02 13.90
N ASN A 23 2.93 -7.06 14.18
CA ASN A 23 3.38 -6.74 15.53
C ASN A 23 2.26 -6.21 16.43
N ARG A 24 1.19 -5.66 15.85
CA ARG A 24 0.00 -5.16 16.57
C ARG A 24 -1.15 -6.17 16.62
N GLY A 25 -0.93 -7.41 16.17
CA GLY A 25 -1.93 -8.48 16.22
C GLY A 25 -3.05 -8.37 15.16
N ALA A 26 -2.90 -7.47 14.18
CA ALA A 26 -3.87 -7.29 13.09
C ALA A 26 -3.60 -8.28 11.94
N SER A 27 -3.55 -9.58 12.25
CA SER A 27 -3.10 -10.63 11.33
C SER A 27 -3.91 -10.70 10.03
N SER A 28 -5.22 -10.43 10.07
CA SER A 28 -6.06 -10.39 8.87
C SER A 28 -5.62 -9.29 7.90
N LEU A 29 -5.39 -8.08 8.41
CA LEU A 29 -4.88 -6.95 7.62
C LEU A 29 -3.45 -7.18 7.15
N ALA A 30 -2.59 -7.72 8.02
CA ALA A 30 -1.22 -8.07 7.67
C ALA A 30 -1.20 -9.05 6.47
N ASN A 31 -2.05 -10.09 6.49
CA ASN A 31 -2.14 -11.06 5.41
C ASN A 31 -2.60 -10.43 4.08
N LYS A 32 -3.56 -9.49 4.11
CA LYS A 32 -3.99 -8.74 2.91
C LYS A 32 -2.83 -7.94 2.30
N VAL A 33 -2.08 -7.22 3.15
CA VAL A 33 -0.93 -6.43 2.73
C VAL A 33 0.20 -7.31 2.18
N HIS A 34 0.49 -8.42 2.86
CA HIS A 34 1.50 -9.38 2.41
C HIS A 34 1.12 -10.01 1.06
N ALA A 35 -0.16 -10.36 0.87
CA ALA A 35 -0.64 -10.90 -0.40
C ALA A 35 -0.42 -9.93 -1.57
N ALA A 36 -0.67 -8.64 -1.38
CA ALA A 36 -0.37 -7.61 -2.37
C ALA A 36 1.14 -7.54 -2.71
N GLY A 37 2.00 -7.72 -1.71
CA GLY A 37 3.46 -7.77 -1.88
C GLY A 37 3.93 -8.86 -2.85
N ASN A 38 3.21 -9.98 -2.97
CA ASN A 38 3.56 -11.05 -3.90
C ASN A 38 3.45 -10.64 -5.38
N PHE A 39 2.70 -9.59 -5.69
CA PHE A 39 2.59 -9.09 -7.07
C PHE A 39 3.78 -8.22 -7.49
N ALA A 40 4.69 -7.88 -6.57
CA ALA A 40 5.88 -7.10 -6.89
C ALA A 40 6.85 -7.81 -7.87
N VAL A 41 6.76 -9.14 -8.00
CA VAL A 41 7.51 -9.91 -9.01
C VAL A 41 6.79 -10.00 -10.37
N GLY A 42 5.54 -9.54 -10.45
CA GLY A 42 4.71 -9.53 -11.65
C GLY A 42 4.76 -8.20 -12.40
N SER A 43 3.65 -7.83 -13.05
CA SER A 43 3.53 -6.52 -13.69
C SER A 43 3.46 -5.40 -12.65
N THR A 44 4.13 -4.27 -12.92
CA THR A 44 4.03 -3.07 -12.08
C THR A 44 2.56 -2.62 -11.93
N THR A 45 1.76 -2.71 -12.99
CA THR A 45 0.33 -2.33 -12.94
C THR A 45 -0.46 -3.24 -12.01
N GLU A 46 -0.21 -4.56 -12.04
CA GLU A 46 -0.85 -5.52 -11.14
C GLU A 46 -0.45 -5.25 -9.70
N PHE A 47 0.85 -5.02 -9.46
CA PHE A 47 1.33 -4.70 -8.12
C PHE A 47 0.67 -3.43 -7.55
N PHE A 48 0.58 -2.37 -8.35
CA PHE A 48 -0.07 -1.12 -7.92
C PHE A 48 -1.56 -1.32 -7.64
N THR A 49 -2.24 -2.14 -8.43
CA THR A 49 -3.67 -2.44 -8.26
C THR A 49 -3.92 -3.21 -6.96
N GLU A 50 -3.18 -4.29 -6.74
CA GLU A 50 -3.32 -5.15 -5.56
C GLU A 50 -2.90 -4.41 -4.28
N ALA A 51 -1.86 -3.60 -4.36
CA ALA A 51 -1.46 -2.72 -3.25
C ALA A 51 -2.56 -1.69 -2.94
N GLU A 52 -3.17 -1.07 -3.95
CA GLU A 52 -4.26 -0.11 -3.71
C GLU A 52 -5.44 -0.75 -2.96
N LEU A 53 -5.87 -1.94 -3.40
CA LEU A 53 -6.97 -2.69 -2.78
C LEU A 53 -6.66 -3.07 -1.33
N ALA A 54 -5.45 -3.56 -1.07
CA ALA A 54 -5.00 -3.92 0.27
C ALA A 54 -4.95 -2.69 1.19
N LEU A 55 -4.38 -1.58 0.72
CA LEU A 55 -4.25 -0.34 1.50
C LEU A 55 -5.61 0.31 1.80
N LYS A 56 -6.54 0.30 0.83
CA LYS A 56 -7.93 0.74 1.08
C LYS A 56 -8.62 -0.12 2.14
N SER A 57 -8.41 -1.44 2.11
CA SER A 57 -8.95 -2.36 3.11
C SER A 57 -8.36 -2.09 4.50
N VAL A 58 -7.06 -1.82 4.59
CA VAL A 58 -6.40 -1.42 5.85
C VAL A 58 -7.05 -0.15 6.39
N LEU A 59 -7.25 0.90 5.57
CA LEU A 59 -7.90 2.13 6.02
C LEU A 59 -9.38 1.95 6.40
N ALA A 60 -10.07 0.96 5.86
CA ALA A 60 -11.46 0.69 6.21
C ALA A 60 -11.59 -0.08 7.54
N GLU A 61 -10.63 -0.96 7.84
CA GLU A 61 -10.72 -1.94 8.93
C GLU A 61 -9.70 -1.71 10.06
N HIS A 62 -8.91 -0.62 10.03
CA HIS A 62 -7.78 -0.46 10.97
C HIS A 62 -8.19 -0.32 12.44
N GLU A 63 -9.43 0.04 12.80
CA GLU A 63 -9.97 0.16 14.19
C GLU A 63 -8.93 0.41 15.32
N GLY A 64 -8.13 1.47 15.21
CA GLY A 64 -7.12 1.84 16.23
C GLY A 64 -5.80 1.06 16.20
N VAL A 65 -5.64 0.09 15.31
CA VAL A 65 -4.37 -0.61 15.01
C VAL A 65 -3.35 0.38 14.46
N LEU A 66 -3.74 1.28 13.57
CA LEU A 66 -2.86 2.31 13.01
C LEU A 66 -2.94 3.63 13.78
N GLN A 67 -1.79 4.28 13.93
CA GLN A 67 -1.64 5.63 14.45
C GLN A 67 -1.91 6.66 13.36
N ALA A 68 -2.17 7.90 13.77
CA ALA A 68 -2.50 8.99 12.84
C ALA A 68 -1.42 9.20 11.76
N GLU A 69 -0.14 9.11 12.12
CA GLU A 69 0.98 9.27 11.18
C GLU A 69 1.00 8.16 10.12
N GLU A 70 0.73 6.91 10.52
CA GLU A 70 0.68 5.76 9.61
C GLU A 70 -0.53 5.84 8.68
N ILE A 71 -1.68 6.30 9.20
CA ILE A 71 -2.87 6.56 8.39
C ILE A 71 -2.56 7.64 7.33
N GLN A 72 -1.89 8.72 7.72
CA GLN A 72 -1.46 9.76 6.78
C GLN A 72 -0.50 9.21 5.73
N GLU A 73 0.41 8.33 6.12
CA GLU A 73 1.37 7.72 5.21
C GLU A 73 0.69 6.77 4.22
N VAL A 74 -0.23 5.90 4.67
CA VAL A 74 -1.05 5.05 3.78
C VAL A 74 -1.82 5.90 2.77
N ASN A 75 -2.43 7.01 3.22
CA ASN A 75 -3.12 7.95 2.33
C ASN A 75 -2.18 8.66 1.34
N ARG A 76 -0.93 8.94 1.74
CA ARG A 76 0.10 9.48 0.84
C ARG A 76 0.46 8.47 -0.24
N VAL A 77 0.67 7.22 0.13
CA VAL A 77 1.00 6.13 -0.81
C VAL A 77 -0.15 5.88 -1.79
N LEU A 78 -1.39 5.83 -1.31
CA LEU A 78 -2.58 5.70 -2.18
C LEU A 78 -2.68 6.83 -3.22
N ARG A 79 -2.38 8.07 -2.83
CA ARG A 79 -2.30 9.19 -3.79
C ARG A 79 -1.17 9.02 -4.81
N GLY A 80 -0.04 8.47 -4.38
CA GLY A 80 1.07 8.13 -5.29
C GLY A 80 0.68 7.05 -6.31
N ILE A 81 -0.06 6.02 -5.87
CA ILE A 81 -0.59 4.98 -6.76
C ILE A 81 -1.55 5.57 -7.80
N ASP A 82 -2.53 6.39 -7.37
CA ASP A 82 -3.47 7.08 -8.26
C ASP A 82 -2.75 7.97 -9.28
N PHE A 83 -1.69 8.67 -8.85
CA PHE A 83 -0.86 9.49 -9.73
C PHE A 83 -0.13 8.65 -10.80
N GLU A 84 0.50 7.54 -10.42
CA GLU A 84 1.16 6.65 -11.40
C GLU A 84 0.13 6.02 -12.35
N PHE A 85 -1.08 5.67 -11.90
CA PHE A 85 -2.14 5.20 -12.81
C PHE A 85 -2.57 6.27 -13.82
N LYS A 86 -2.71 7.53 -13.40
CA LYS A 86 -3.02 8.63 -14.34
C LYS A 86 -1.89 8.86 -15.35
N LEU A 87 -0.64 8.67 -14.95
CA LEU A 87 0.50 8.74 -15.86
C LEU A 87 0.54 7.58 -16.86
N ILE A 88 0.24 6.35 -16.41
CA ILE A 88 0.24 5.15 -17.25
C ILE A 88 -0.97 5.12 -18.19
N GLY A 89 -2.16 5.49 -17.68
CA GLY A 89 -3.42 5.48 -18.41
C GLY A 89 -3.59 6.60 -19.43
N GLY A 90 -2.75 7.65 -19.34
CA GLY A 90 -2.82 8.81 -20.22
C GLY A 90 -3.94 9.77 -19.81
N ALA A 91 -3.64 11.06 -19.97
CA ALA A 91 -4.58 12.17 -19.84
C ALA A 91 -5.81 12.05 -20.75
#